data_AF-A0A0F9QHL8-F1
#
_entry.id   AF-A0A0F9QHL8-F1
#
_cell.length_a   1.000
_cell.length_b   1.000
_cell.length_c   1.000
_cell.angle_alpha   90.00
_cell.angle_beta   90.00
_cell.angle_gamma   90.00
#
_symmetry.space_group_name_H-M   'P 1'
#
loop_
_entity.id
_entity.type
_entity.pdbx_description
1 polymer ?
#
loop_
_entity_poly.entity_id
_entity_poly.type
_entity_poly.pdbx_seq_one_letter_code
_entity_poly.pdbx_strand_id
1 'polypeptide(L)'
;MMAYTQYLGGQKNLVLKTGRIAYVGDGTDLHPMAADTAGIIKTANVETIETELYAPTLVAATTIAISSVISLVGVKKATFLIDHSKASTAAMTTNGTEYRVEVSQQSSGNDTWRPVASFNAGSAVAASAAASSDCAVGTTLVKITSGTAMPARDMICFTNPASSAEWVRSTIATGTASFNVEEGTTFDHASATGLFGGAEQFVVSVNTEAFTRGRVVINNVASSGTQPILARAACITEV
;
A
#
# COMPACT_ATOMS: atom_id res chain seq x y z
N MET A 1 11.27 33.72 13.99
CA MET A 1 10.40 34.48 14.94
C MET A 1 11.11 34.49 16.29
N MET A 2 11.59 35.64 16.80
CA MET A 2 12.26 35.67 18.12
C MET A 2 11.21 35.45 19.22
N ALA A 3 11.19 34.24 19.78
CA ALA A 3 10.58 33.91 21.07
C ALA A 3 11.68 33.92 22.14
N TYR A 4 11.32 34.23 23.39
CA TYR A 4 12.26 34.16 24.52
C TYR A 4 11.78 33.10 25.52
N THR A 5 12.68 32.63 26.37
CA THR A 5 12.39 31.57 27.35
C THR A 5 12.32 32.12 28.77
N GLN A 6 11.36 31.61 29.55
CA GLN A 6 11.21 31.91 30.97
C GLN A 6 11.11 30.61 31.78
N TYR A 7 11.70 30.61 32.98
CA TYR A 7 11.58 29.49 33.91
C TYR A 7 10.35 29.67 34.81
N LEU A 8 9.45 28.70 34.78
CA LEU A 8 8.27 28.63 35.63
C LEU A 8 8.21 27.23 36.24
N GLY A 9 8.09 27.13 37.58
CA GLY A 9 8.06 25.85 38.28
C GLY A 9 9.31 24.97 38.05
N GLY A 10 10.47 25.57 37.76
CA GLY A 10 11.71 24.84 37.45
C GLY A 10 11.83 24.36 36.01
N GLN A 11 10.85 24.61 35.14
CA GLN A 11 10.85 24.19 33.73
C GLN A 11 11.01 25.39 32.78
N LYS A 12 11.75 25.18 31.69
CA LYS A 12 12.02 26.18 30.65
C LYS A 12 10.88 26.20 29.63
N ASN A 13 10.06 27.25 29.66
CA ASN A 13 8.86 27.37 28.83
C ASN A 13 9.04 28.42 27.72
N LEU A 14 8.37 28.20 26.59
CA LEU A 14 8.35 29.16 25.49
C LEU A 14 7.35 30.29 25.74
N VAL A 15 7.80 31.54 25.59
CA VAL A 15 6.94 32.71 25.73
C VAL A 15 6.78 33.42 24.38
N LEU A 16 5.53 33.61 23.97
CA LEU A 16 5.14 34.36 22.78
C LEU A 16 5.53 35.84 22.94
N LYS A 17 5.67 36.55 21.82
CA LYS A 17 5.95 38.01 21.82
C LYS A 17 4.95 38.84 22.62
N THR A 18 3.75 38.31 22.84
CA THR A 18 2.70 38.90 23.68
C THR A 18 2.90 38.68 25.17
N GLY A 19 4.01 38.05 25.60
CA GLY A 19 4.28 37.70 27.00
C GLY A 19 3.50 36.50 27.52
N ARG A 20 2.82 35.75 26.64
CA ARG A 20 2.01 34.57 27.01
C ARG A 20 2.79 33.28 26.79
N ILE A 21 2.60 32.30 27.67
CA ILE A 21 3.17 30.96 27.48
C ILE A 21 2.48 30.30 26.28
N ALA A 22 3.25 29.68 25.40
CA ALA A 22 2.69 28.87 24.33
C ALA A 22 2.26 27.52 24.90
N TYR A 23 1.01 27.11 24.62
CA TYR A 23 0.47 25.82 25.04
C TYR A 23 0.27 24.91 23.84
N VAL A 24 0.41 23.62 24.07
CA VAL A 24 0.08 22.54 23.13
C VAL A 24 -0.87 21.56 23.82
N GLY A 25 -1.70 20.87 23.03
CA GLY A 25 -2.71 19.97 23.57
C GLY A 25 -3.35 19.15 22.46
N ASP A 26 -3.97 18.04 22.85
CA ASP A 26 -4.71 17.14 21.97
C ASP A 26 -6.20 17.52 21.82
N GLY A 27 -6.58 18.68 22.36
CA GLY A 27 -7.95 19.19 22.37
C GLY A 27 -8.73 18.86 23.65
N THR A 28 -8.20 18.03 24.55
CA THR A 28 -8.80 17.77 25.87
C THR A 28 -8.02 18.42 27.02
N ASP A 29 -6.69 18.41 26.97
CA ASP A 29 -5.82 19.08 27.93
C ASP A 29 -4.85 20.03 27.24
N LEU A 30 -4.47 21.11 27.95
CA LEU A 30 -3.44 22.05 27.52
C LEU A 30 -2.22 21.94 28.43
N HIS A 31 -1.06 21.72 27.84
CA HIS A 31 0.22 21.68 28.53
C HIS A 31 1.14 22.79 28.01
N PRO A 32 1.93 23.44 28.88
CA PRO A 32 2.89 24.43 28.44
C PRO A 32 3.95 23.78 27.56
N MET A 33 4.26 24.41 26.42
CA MET A 33 5.19 23.86 25.45
C MET A 33 6.63 24.07 25.91
N ALA A 34 7.35 22.97 26.12
CA ALA A 34 8.76 22.99 26.47
C ALA A 34 9.60 23.44 25.27
N ALA A 35 10.54 24.36 25.53
CA ALA A 35 11.52 24.78 24.53
C ALA A 35 12.86 24.07 24.80
N ASP A 36 13.64 23.79 23.74
CA ASP A 36 14.98 23.24 23.93
C ASP A 36 15.95 24.25 24.57
N THR A 37 17.20 23.84 24.78
CA THR A 37 18.26 24.68 25.38
C THR A 37 18.50 25.98 24.58
N ALA A 38 18.18 26.00 23.29
CA ALA A 38 18.29 27.16 22.41
C ALA A 38 16.99 27.98 22.28
N GLY A 39 15.87 27.53 22.89
CA GLY A 39 14.58 28.21 22.79
C GLY A 39 13.78 27.86 21.54
N ILE A 40 14.14 26.77 20.86
CA ILE A 40 13.50 26.30 19.62
C ILE A 40 12.47 25.22 19.97
N ILE A 41 11.31 25.28 19.30
CA ILE A 41 10.34 24.18 19.29
C ILE A 41 10.81 23.19 18.23
N LYS A 42 11.10 21.95 18.63
CA LYS A 42 11.21 20.85 17.66
C LYS A 42 9.81 20.37 17.31
N THR A 43 9.15 21.06 16.39
CA THR A 43 8.06 20.44 15.63
C THR A 43 8.75 19.50 14.64
N ALA A 44 8.91 18.23 15.00
CA ALA A 44 9.21 17.23 13.99
C ALA A 44 7.95 17.11 13.13
N ASN A 45 8.05 17.45 11.85
CA ASN A 45 7.04 17.00 10.91
C ASN A 45 7.04 15.48 10.99
N VAL A 46 5.90 14.89 11.37
CA VAL A 46 5.71 13.45 11.23
C VAL A 46 5.48 13.22 9.75
N GLU A 47 6.56 13.02 9.01
CA GLU A 47 6.48 12.69 7.60
C GLU A 47 6.13 11.21 7.49
N THR A 48 4.94 10.95 6.99
CA THR A 48 4.53 9.60 6.64
C THR A 48 5.17 9.25 5.30
N ILE A 49 6.13 8.33 5.31
CA ILE A 49 6.84 7.90 4.09
C ILE A 49 6.22 6.58 3.64
N GLU A 50 5.72 6.54 2.41
CA GLU A 50 5.39 5.28 1.74
C GLU A 50 6.67 4.66 1.19
N THR A 51 6.89 3.40 1.53
CA THR A 51 8.02 2.60 1.04
C THR A 51 7.48 1.39 0.27
N GLU A 52 7.89 1.27 -0.99
CA GLU A 52 7.66 0.07 -1.80
C GLU A 52 8.44 -1.11 -1.21
N LEU A 53 7.72 -2.12 -0.69
CA LEU A 53 8.33 -3.32 -0.14
C LEU A 53 8.50 -4.42 -1.20
N TYR A 54 7.58 -4.47 -2.15
CA TYR A 54 7.58 -5.42 -3.25
C TYR A 54 7.01 -4.73 -4.48
N ALA A 55 7.89 -4.33 -5.41
CA ALA A 55 7.48 -3.67 -6.65
C ALA A 55 6.54 -4.58 -7.47
N PRO A 56 5.64 -4.01 -8.30
CA PRO A 56 4.78 -4.76 -9.21
C PRO A 56 5.54 -5.84 -9.97
N THR A 57 5.31 -7.10 -9.61
CA THR A 57 6.06 -8.24 -10.14
C THR A 57 5.17 -9.46 -10.30
N LEU A 58 5.42 -10.25 -11.35
CA LEU A 58 4.79 -11.55 -11.52
C LEU A 58 5.35 -12.55 -10.51
N VAL A 59 4.50 -13.07 -9.65
CA VAL A 59 4.82 -14.18 -8.76
C VAL A 59 4.38 -15.47 -9.44
N ALA A 60 5.35 -16.33 -9.75
CA ALA A 60 5.08 -17.60 -10.41
C ALA A 60 4.15 -18.49 -9.57
N ALA A 61 3.46 -19.40 -10.25
CA ALA A 61 2.68 -20.44 -9.60
C ALA A 61 3.55 -21.25 -8.63
N THR A 62 2.98 -21.74 -7.53
CA THR A 62 3.68 -22.63 -6.59
C THR A 62 4.96 -22.03 -5.99
N THR A 63 5.05 -20.71 -5.89
CA THR A 63 6.19 -20.02 -5.27
C THR A 63 5.77 -19.20 -4.06
N ILE A 64 6.76 -18.94 -3.19
CA ILE A 64 6.65 -17.98 -2.11
C ILE A 64 7.61 -16.83 -2.44
N ALA A 65 7.07 -15.62 -2.54
CA ALA A 65 7.86 -14.40 -2.62
C ALA A 65 7.83 -13.70 -1.26
N ILE A 66 8.96 -13.10 -0.88
CA ILE A 66 9.10 -12.33 0.35
C ILE A 66 9.54 -10.93 -0.05
N SER A 67 8.85 -9.91 0.47
CA SER A 67 9.18 -8.51 0.23
C SER A 67 10.54 -8.13 0.82
N SER A 68 11.00 -6.92 0.50
CA SER A 68 12.04 -6.27 1.30
C SER A 68 11.56 -6.08 2.75
N VAL A 69 12.52 -5.91 3.65
CA VAL A 69 12.26 -5.69 5.08
C VAL A 69 12.31 -4.20 5.37
N ILE A 70 11.29 -3.69 6.06
CA ILE A 70 11.26 -2.32 6.57
C ILE A 70 11.65 -2.27 8.04
N SER A 71 12.39 -1.22 8.43
CA SER A 71 12.67 -0.92 9.84
C SER A 71 11.45 -0.29 10.49
N LEU A 72 11.07 -0.81 11.66
CA LEU A 72 9.98 -0.28 12.48
C LEU A 72 10.50 0.37 13.77
N VAL A 73 11.82 0.48 13.94
CA VAL A 73 12.43 1.13 15.11
C VAL A 73 12.02 2.59 15.18
N GLY A 74 11.34 2.98 16.27
CA GLY A 74 10.84 4.34 16.45
C GLY A 74 9.58 4.67 15.65
N VAL A 75 9.00 3.69 14.94
CA VAL A 75 7.71 3.82 14.26
C VAL A 75 6.62 3.46 15.24
N LYS A 76 5.58 4.30 15.38
CA LYS A 76 4.40 4.01 16.22
C LYS A 76 3.38 3.16 15.49
N LYS A 77 3.16 3.44 14.21
CA LYS A 77 2.18 2.76 13.39
C LYS A 77 2.71 2.52 11.98
N ALA A 78 2.41 1.34 11.45
CA ALA A 78 2.68 1.00 10.06
C ALA A 78 1.39 0.55 9.37
N THR A 79 1.14 1.03 8.16
CA THR A 79 0.03 0.59 7.31
C THR A 79 0.57 -0.07 6.06
N PHE A 80 0.32 -1.37 5.94
CA PHE A 80 0.68 -2.17 4.77
C PHE A 80 -0.44 -2.10 3.75
N LEU A 81 -0.07 -1.82 2.51
CA LEU A 81 -0.92 -1.81 1.33
C LEU A 81 -0.48 -2.97 0.43
N ILE A 82 -1.42 -3.80 0.00
CA ILE A 82 -1.12 -4.99 -0.80
C ILE A 82 -2.07 -5.01 -1.98
N ASP A 83 -1.53 -5.05 -3.19
CA ASP A 83 -2.31 -5.21 -4.40
C ASP A 83 -2.12 -6.61 -4.97
N HIS A 84 -3.25 -7.23 -5.31
CA HIS A 84 -3.34 -8.54 -5.93
C HIS A 84 -3.99 -8.41 -7.31
N SER A 85 -3.48 -9.13 -8.29
CA SER A 85 -4.19 -9.41 -9.53
C SER A 85 -3.87 -10.80 -10.05
N LYS A 86 -4.80 -11.38 -10.80
CA LYS A 86 -4.51 -12.56 -11.61
C LYS A 86 -3.67 -12.16 -12.82
N ALA A 87 -2.75 -13.03 -13.21
CA ALA A 87 -2.01 -12.92 -14.47
C ALA A 87 -2.40 -14.05 -15.45
N SER A 88 -3.56 -14.66 -15.23
CA SER A 88 -4.10 -15.78 -16.00
C SER A 88 -5.62 -15.81 -15.92
N THR A 89 -6.25 -16.42 -16.94
CA THR A 89 -7.70 -16.56 -17.08
C THR A 89 -8.25 -17.81 -16.40
N ALA A 90 -7.39 -18.70 -15.91
CA ALA A 90 -7.83 -19.90 -15.21
C ALA A 90 -8.05 -19.64 -13.71
N ALA A 91 -9.03 -20.34 -13.13
CA ALA A 91 -9.24 -20.34 -11.69
C ALA A 91 -8.06 -21.00 -10.95
N MET A 92 -7.87 -20.59 -9.70
CA MET A 92 -7.05 -21.34 -8.75
C MET A 92 -7.85 -22.54 -8.22
N THR A 93 -7.20 -23.67 -8.02
CA THR A 93 -7.87 -24.96 -7.73
C THR A 93 -8.27 -25.13 -6.26
N THR A 94 -7.72 -24.32 -5.35
CA THR A 94 -8.08 -24.28 -3.92
C THR A 94 -8.36 -22.84 -3.45
N ASN A 95 -7.90 -22.47 -2.25
CA ASN A 95 -7.88 -21.08 -1.78
C ASN A 95 -7.04 -20.21 -2.73
N GLY A 96 -7.25 -18.90 -2.79
CA GLY A 96 -6.36 -18.05 -3.58
C GLY A 96 -5.00 -17.83 -2.90
N THR A 97 -4.16 -16.99 -3.50
CA THR A 97 -2.86 -16.59 -2.94
C THR A 97 -3.03 -16.07 -1.52
N GLU A 98 -2.21 -16.57 -0.59
CA GLU A 98 -2.17 -16.07 0.78
C GLU A 98 -1.16 -14.91 0.88
N TYR A 99 -1.58 -13.82 1.51
CA TYR A 99 -0.75 -12.68 1.86
C TYR A 99 -0.62 -12.62 3.38
N ARG A 100 0.62 -12.63 3.89
CA ARG A 100 0.89 -12.50 5.33
C ARG A 100 1.71 -11.26 5.61
N VAL A 101 1.25 -10.44 6.53
CA VAL A 101 2.07 -9.37 7.12
C VAL A 101 2.79 -9.98 8.32
N GLU A 102 4.12 -9.99 8.26
CA GLU A 102 4.97 -10.56 9.30
C GLU A 102 5.81 -9.48 9.96
N VAL A 103 5.95 -9.57 11.28
CA VAL A 103 6.79 -8.68 12.09
C VAL A 103 7.80 -9.49 12.89
N SER A 104 8.85 -8.81 13.35
CA SER A 104 9.89 -9.38 14.20
C SER A 104 10.35 -8.37 15.24
N GLN A 105 10.63 -8.85 16.45
CA GLN A 105 11.22 -8.07 17.54
C GLN A 105 12.77 -8.04 17.48
N GLN A 106 13.36 -8.88 16.62
CA GLN A 106 14.81 -8.94 16.45
C GLN A 106 15.24 -7.97 15.34
N SER A 107 16.38 -7.31 15.52
CA SER A 107 16.98 -6.43 14.51
C SER A 107 17.58 -7.18 13.32
N SER A 108 17.83 -8.49 13.46
CA SER A 108 18.37 -9.37 12.41
C SER A 108 17.89 -10.81 12.59
N GLY A 109 18.24 -11.72 11.68
CA GLY A 109 17.82 -13.14 11.74
C GLY A 109 16.43 -13.41 11.14
N ASN A 110 16.11 -14.69 10.97
CA ASN A 110 14.94 -15.21 10.23
C ASN A 110 14.04 -16.17 11.03
N ASP A 111 14.33 -16.42 12.30
CA ASP A 111 13.65 -17.38 13.17
C ASP A 111 12.49 -16.77 13.99
N THR A 112 12.47 -15.44 14.13
CA THR A 112 11.51 -14.72 14.97
C THR A 112 10.40 -14.00 14.21
N TRP A 113 10.21 -14.30 12.92
CA TRP A 113 9.08 -13.74 12.16
C TRP A 113 7.77 -14.35 12.66
N ARG A 114 6.77 -13.49 12.90
CA ARG A 114 5.43 -13.87 13.33
C ARG A 114 4.39 -13.15 12.48
N PRO A 115 3.37 -13.85 11.95
CA PRO A 115 2.30 -13.21 11.22
C PRO A 115 1.43 -12.40 12.20
N VAL A 116 1.15 -11.14 11.85
CA VAL A 116 0.18 -10.29 12.56
C VAL A 116 -1.15 -10.20 11.81
N ALA A 117 -1.13 -10.49 10.52
CA ALA A 117 -2.32 -10.60 9.69
C ALA A 117 -2.08 -11.62 8.55
N SER A 118 -3.14 -12.30 8.13
CA SER A 118 -3.15 -13.17 6.95
C SER A 118 -4.47 -12.99 6.18
N PHE A 119 -4.38 -12.96 4.85
CA PHE A 119 -5.51 -12.79 3.94
C PHE A 119 -5.37 -13.78 2.79
N ASN A 120 -6.48 -14.26 2.25
CA ASN A 120 -6.50 -15.00 1.00
C ASN A 120 -7.20 -14.18 -0.07
N ALA A 121 -6.56 -14.04 -1.22
CA ALA A 121 -7.19 -13.48 -2.39
C ALA A 121 -8.23 -14.44 -3.00
N GLY A 122 -9.13 -13.90 -3.82
CA GLY A 122 -10.16 -14.66 -4.51
C GLY A 122 -9.60 -15.65 -5.55
N SER A 123 -10.10 -16.89 -5.53
CA SER A 123 -9.63 -17.98 -6.42
C SER A 123 -10.40 -18.14 -7.74
N ALA A 124 -11.55 -17.48 -7.89
CA ALA A 124 -12.43 -17.62 -9.06
C ALA A 124 -11.76 -17.19 -10.39
N VAL A 125 -12.30 -17.60 -11.53
CA VAL A 125 -11.84 -17.12 -12.85
C VAL A 125 -11.87 -15.59 -12.90
N ALA A 126 -10.79 -14.96 -13.38
CA ALA A 126 -10.79 -13.53 -13.67
C ALA A 126 -11.53 -13.22 -14.97
N ALA A 127 -12.29 -12.13 -14.98
CA ALA A 127 -12.63 -11.47 -16.24
C ALA A 127 -11.32 -11.05 -16.93
N SER A 128 -11.20 -11.29 -18.23
CA SER A 128 -9.97 -10.98 -18.96
C SER A 128 -10.26 -10.37 -20.31
N ALA A 129 -9.47 -9.38 -20.68
CA ALA A 129 -9.57 -8.71 -21.98
C ALA A 129 -8.22 -8.19 -22.44
N ALA A 130 -8.17 -7.74 -23.69
CA ALA A 130 -7.02 -7.05 -24.26
C ALA A 130 -7.42 -5.63 -24.69
N ALA A 131 -6.61 -4.65 -24.32
CA ALA A 131 -6.78 -3.26 -24.77
C ALA A 131 -6.70 -3.18 -26.30
N SER A 132 -7.63 -2.45 -26.94
CA SER A 132 -7.74 -2.43 -28.41
C SER A 132 -6.75 -1.52 -29.12
N SER A 133 -6.26 -0.53 -28.38
CA SER A 133 -5.35 0.51 -28.84
C SER A 133 -4.53 0.97 -27.66
N ASP A 134 -3.54 1.80 -27.93
CA ASP A 134 -2.79 2.44 -26.87
C ASP A 134 -3.74 3.24 -25.97
N CYS A 135 -3.64 3.00 -24.66
CA CYS A 135 -4.34 3.75 -23.62
C CYS A 135 -3.34 4.77 -23.08
N ALA A 136 -3.44 6.01 -23.57
CA ALA A 136 -2.58 7.08 -23.10
C ALA A 136 -2.82 7.38 -21.62
N VAL A 137 -1.79 7.86 -20.93
CA VAL A 137 -1.87 8.37 -19.56
C VAL A 137 -3.02 9.36 -19.41
N GLY A 138 -3.74 9.26 -18.30
CA GLY A 138 -4.90 10.07 -17.96
C GLY A 138 -6.19 9.66 -18.68
N THR A 139 -6.20 8.62 -19.51
CA THR A 139 -7.43 8.16 -20.16
C THR A 139 -8.37 7.52 -19.15
N THR A 140 -9.66 7.84 -19.27
CA THR A 140 -10.72 7.22 -18.44
C THR A 140 -11.58 6.24 -19.22
N LEU A 141 -11.41 6.15 -20.55
CA LEU A 141 -12.11 5.20 -21.41
C LEU A 141 -11.11 4.19 -21.97
N VAL A 142 -11.32 2.92 -21.64
CA VAL A 142 -10.50 1.80 -22.08
C VAL A 142 -11.30 0.99 -23.09
N LYS A 143 -10.77 0.85 -24.30
CA LYS A 143 -11.39 0.06 -25.37
C LYS A 143 -10.84 -1.36 -25.37
N ILE A 144 -11.69 -2.33 -25.64
CA ILE A 144 -11.39 -3.77 -25.64
C ILE A 144 -11.53 -4.32 -27.06
N THR A 145 -10.52 -5.07 -27.52
CA THR A 145 -10.59 -5.80 -28.82
C THR A 145 -11.18 -7.19 -28.65
N SER A 146 -10.87 -7.86 -27.54
CA SER A 146 -11.23 -9.26 -27.31
C SER A 146 -11.27 -9.58 -25.84
N GLY A 147 -12.07 -10.58 -25.47
CA GLY A 147 -12.18 -11.09 -24.10
C GLY A 147 -13.59 -10.96 -23.55
N THR A 148 -13.69 -11.03 -22.23
CA THR A 148 -14.94 -10.88 -21.48
C THR A 148 -15.17 -9.42 -21.10
N ALA A 149 -16.43 -9.05 -20.91
CA ALA A 149 -16.77 -7.75 -20.34
C ALA A 149 -16.14 -7.58 -18.95
N MET A 150 -15.53 -6.42 -18.70
CA MET A 150 -15.04 -6.08 -17.35
C MET A 150 -16.23 -5.78 -16.45
N PRO A 151 -16.37 -6.38 -15.26
CA PRO A 151 -17.49 -6.09 -14.38
C PRO A 151 -17.44 -4.64 -13.89
N ALA A 152 -18.59 -3.98 -13.77
CA ALA A 152 -18.64 -2.62 -13.23
C ALA A 152 -18.26 -2.59 -11.75
N ARG A 153 -17.57 -1.53 -11.31
CA ARG A 153 -17.09 -1.30 -9.93
C ARG A 153 -16.02 -2.28 -9.44
N ASP A 154 -15.57 -3.16 -10.33
CA ASP A 154 -14.49 -4.09 -10.09
C ASP A 154 -13.12 -3.40 -10.19
N MET A 155 -12.13 -3.97 -9.52
CA MET A 155 -10.74 -3.57 -9.66
C MET A 155 -10.13 -4.31 -10.85
N ILE A 156 -9.60 -3.54 -11.80
CA ILE A 156 -9.00 -4.03 -13.03
C ILE A 156 -7.51 -3.76 -12.97
N CYS A 157 -6.71 -4.77 -13.29
CA CYS A 157 -5.27 -4.64 -13.39
C CYS A 157 -4.82 -4.65 -14.85
N PHE A 158 -4.02 -3.66 -15.21
CA PHE A 158 -3.23 -3.64 -16.45
C PHE A 158 -1.90 -4.34 -16.18
N THR A 159 -1.59 -5.40 -16.93
CA THR A 159 -0.49 -6.30 -16.54
C THR A 159 0.84 -6.09 -17.25
N ASN A 160 0.98 -5.08 -18.13
CA ASN A 160 2.12 -5.03 -19.06
C ASN A 160 2.83 -3.66 -19.22
N PRO A 161 4.18 -3.66 -19.20
CA PRO A 161 5.04 -4.57 -18.43
C PRO A 161 4.72 -4.51 -16.92
N ALA A 162 5.17 -5.50 -16.15
CA ALA A 162 4.96 -5.51 -14.70
C ALA A 162 5.40 -4.19 -14.03
N SER A 163 6.49 -3.58 -14.51
CA SER A 163 6.99 -2.28 -14.04
C SER A 163 6.05 -1.09 -14.24
N SER A 164 5.05 -1.20 -15.11
CA SER A 164 4.00 -0.19 -15.35
C SER A 164 2.61 -0.77 -15.12
N ALA A 165 2.52 -1.85 -14.35
CA ALA A 165 1.24 -2.38 -13.97
C ALA A 165 0.52 -1.42 -13.03
N GLU A 166 -0.78 -1.31 -13.23
CA GLU A 166 -1.63 -0.46 -12.41
C GLU A 166 -2.97 -1.12 -12.14
N TRP A 167 -3.55 -0.72 -11.01
CA TRP A 167 -4.86 -1.15 -10.55
C TRP A 167 -5.79 0.04 -10.63
N VAL A 168 -6.87 -0.11 -11.38
CA VAL A 168 -7.86 0.94 -11.59
C VAL A 168 -9.25 0.40 -11.28
N ARG A 169 -10.11 1.24 -10.71
CA ARG A 169 -11.50 0.88 -10.47
C ARG A 169 -12.35 1.22 -11.69
N SER A 170 -13.13 0.27 -12.17
CA SER A 170 -14.09 0.51 -13.24
C SER A 170 -15.34 1.23 -12.72
N THR A 171 -15.90 2.20 -13.46
CA THR A 171 -17.15 2.88 -13.08
C THR A 171 -18.38 2.16 -13.66
N ILE A 172 -18.38 1.99 -14.98
CA ILE A 172 -19.44 1.40 -15.78
C ILE A 172 -18.80 0.47 -16.82
N ALA A 173 -19.39 -0.70 -16.97
CA ALA A 173 -19.06 -1.65 -18.02
C ALA A 173 -19.99 -1.46 -19.22
N THR A 174 -19.44 -1.12 -20.39
CA THR A 174 -20.20 -1.09 -21.65
C THR A 174 -19.94 -2.37 -22.44
N GLY A 175 -20.51 -3.47 -21.96
CA GLY A 175 -20.39 -4.78 -22.62
C GLY A 175 -18.94 -5.20 -22.85
N THR A 176 -18.65 -5.76 -24.02
CA THR A 176 -17.33 -6.31 -24.37
C THR A 176 -16.45 -5.36 -25.19
N ALA A 177 -16.93 -4.15 -25.51
CA ALA A 177 -16.23 -3.21 -26.40
C ALA A 177 -15.40 -2.16 -25.65
N SER A 178 -15.84 -1.77 -24.45
CA SER A 178 -15.13 -0.79 -23.62
C SER A 178 -15.63 -0.79 -22.19
N PHE A 179 -14.86 -0.17 -21.31
CA PHE A 179 -15.29 0.22 -19.97
C PHE A 179 -14.66 1.56 -19.58
N ASN A 180 -15.26 2.22 -18.61
CA ASN A 180 -14.72 3.44 -18.03
C ASN A 180 -14.06 3.14 -16.68
N VAL A 181 -13.03 3.91 -16.34
CA VAL A 181 -12.35 3.87 -15.04
C VAL A 181 -12.64 5.14 -14.24
N GLU A 182 -12.58 5.05 -12.90
CA GLU A 182 -12.87 6.16 -11.98
C GLU A 182 -11.86 7.29 -12.09
N GLU A 183 -10.59 6.93 -12.16
CA GLU A 183 -9.46 7.84 -12.29
C GLU A 183 -8.70 7.54 -13.57
N GLY A 184 -8.10 8.57 -14.18
CA GLY A 184 -7.30 8.39 -15.38
C GLY A 184 -6.12 7.46 -15.14
N THR A 185 -5.75 6.65 -16.13
CA THR A 185 -4.57 5.77 -16.05
C THR A 185 -3.32 6.55 -15.69
N THR A 186 -2.43 5.96 -14.89
CA THR A 186 -1.15 6.59 -14.49
C THR A 186 -0.07 6.37 -15.53
N PHE A 187 -0.13 5.24 -16.24
CA PHE A 187 0.83 4.87 -17.28
C PHE A 187 0.21 4.86 -18.67
N ASP A 188 1.08 5.00 -19.67
CA ASP A 188 0.74 4.64 -21.04
C ASP A 188 0.72 3.10 -21.16
N HIS A 189 -0.35 2.54 -21.72
CA HIS A 189 -0.45 1.12 -22.02
C HIS A 189 -0.52 0.90 -23.51
N ALA A 190 0.28 -0.03 -24.02
CA ALA A 190 0.25 -0.37 -25.43
C ALA A 190 -1.03 -1.15 -25.81
N SER A 191 -1.35 -1.15 -27.10
CA SER A 191 -2.32 -2.09 -27.65
C SER A 191 -2.00 -3.55 -27.25
N ALA A 192 -3.06 -4.36 -27.11
CA ALA A 192 -3.00 -5.74 -26.62
C ALA A 192 -2.48 -5.91 -25.19
N THR A 193 -2.37 -4.84 -24.39
CA THR A 193 -2.13 -4.95 -22.95
C THR A 193 -3.20 -5.82 -22.30
N GLY A 194 -2.76 -6.78 -21.49
CA GLY A 194 -3.63 -7.68 -20.74
C GLY A 194 -4.37 -6.92 -19.63
N LEU A 195 -5.67 -7.13 -19.58
CA LEU A 195 -6.59 -6.55 -18.60
C LEU A 195 -7.22 -7.69 -17.81
N PHE A 196 -7.10 -7.66 -16.49
CA PHE A 196 -7.67 -8.68 -15.62
C PHE A 196 -8.55 -8.04 -14.54
N GLY A 197 -9.83 -8.43 -14.51
CA GLY A 197 -10.75 -8.10 -13.43
C GLY A 197 -10.66 -9.08 -12.25
N GLY A 198 -11.35 -8.76 -11.17
CA GLY A 198 -11.26 -9.47 -9.90
C GLY A 198 -9.90 -9.30 -9.23
N ALA A 199 -9.23 -8.17 -9.48
CA ALA A 199 -8.08 -7.75 -8.69
C ALA A 199 -8.57 -7.29 -7.30
N GLU A 200 -7.67 -7.31 -6.31
CA GLU A 200 -8.02 -7.02 -4.91
C GLU A 200 -6.96 -6.14 -4.27
N GLN A 201 -7.38 -5.30 -3.33
CA GLN A 201 -6.48 -4.48 -2.52
C GLN A 201 -6.75 -4.77 -1.05
N PHE A 202 -5.70 -5.05 -0.30
CA PHE A 202 -5.75 -5.28 1.14
C PHE A 202 -4.99 -4.17 1.86
N VAL A 203 -5.55 -3.76 2.99
CA VAL A 203 -4.94 -2.75 3.86
C VAL A 203 -4.91 -3.31 5.28
N VAL A 204 -3.75 -3.25 5.93
CA VAL A 204 -3.64 -3.55 7.35
C VAL A 204 -2.81 -2.51 8.07
N SER A 205 -3.34 -1.99 9.17
CA SER A 205 -2.57 -1.14 10.09
C SER A 205 -2.18 -1.91 11.34
N VAL A 206 -0.94 -1.73 11.78
CA VAL A 206 -0.33 -2.41 12.93
C VAL A 206 0.29 -1.36 13.85
N ASN A 207 0.07 -1.47 15.17
CA ASN A 207 0.89 -0.75 16.15
C ASN A 207 2.26 -1.44 16.21
N THR A 208 3.32 -0.67 15.98
CA THR A 208 4.68 -1.19 15.77
C THR A 208 5.61 -1.03 16.97
N GLU A 209 5.16 -0.46 18.08
CA GLU A 209 6.01 -0.17 19.25
C GLU A 209 6.75 -1.40 19.81
N ALA A 210 6.17 -2.59 19.66
CA ALA A 210 6.75 -3.85 20.13
C ALA A 210 7.68 -4.54 19.12
N PHE A 211 7.86 -3.98 17.90
CA PHE A 211 8.52 -4.64 16.78
C PHE A 211 9.65 -3.78 16.21
N THR A 212 10.67 -4.43 15.67
CA THR A 212 11.83 -3.76 15.06
C THR A 212 11.82 -3.84 13.54
N ARG A 213 11.15 -4.85 12.95
CA ARG A 213 11.12 -5.08 11.50
C ARG A 213 9.76 -5.60 11.04
N GLY A 214 9.38 -5.24 9.81
CA GLY A 214 8.17 -5.72 9.14
C GLY A 214 8.45 -6.18 7.71
N ARG A 215 7.61 -7.07 7.17
CA ARG A 215 7.63 -7.52 5.77
C ARG A 215 6.27 -8.11 5.35
N VAL A 216 6.11 -8.31 4.05
CA VAL A 216 4.98 -9.04 3.46
C VAL A 216 5.49 -10.33 2.82
N VAL A 217 4.79 -11.43 3.08
CA VAL A 217 5.00 -12.73 2.43
C VAL A 217 3.83 -13.00 1.50
N ILE A 218 4.15 -13.33 0.25
CA ILE A 218 3.19 -13.66 -0.81
C ILE A 218 3.34 -15.15 -1.09
N ASN A 219 2.39 -15.94 -0.60
CA ASN A 219 2.39 -17.38 -0.68
C ASN A 219 1.42 -17.84 -1.79
N ASN A 220 1.95 -18.00 -3.00
CA ASN A 220 1.22 -18.54 -4.14
C ASN A 220 1.37 -20.08 -4.26
N VAL A 221 1.90 -20.76 -3.23
CA VAL A 221 1.83 -22.22 -3.11
C VAL A 221 0.43 -22.64 -2.68
N ALA A 222 -0.20 -21.85 -1.81
CA ALA A 222 -1.53 -22.11 -1.27
C ALA A 222 -2.65 -22.13 -2.34
N SER A 223 -2.38 -21.60 -3.53
CA SER A 223 -3.34 -21.58 -4.63
C SER A 223 -3.54 -22.92 -5.35
N SER A 224 -2.65 -23.89 -5.09
CA SER A 224 -2.59 -25.26 -5.66
C SER A 224 -2.66 -25.38 -7.19
N GLY A 225 -2.76 -24.28 -7.92
CA GLY A 225 -2.85 -24.23 -9.37
C GLY A 225 -1.54 -23.82 -10.03
N THR A 226 -1.50 -23.92 -11.36
CA THR A 226 -0.37 -23.49 -12.20
C THR A 226 -0.42 -22.00 -12.55
N GLN A 227 -1.17 -21.19 -11.79
CA GLN A 227 -1.47 -19.81 -12.19
C GLN A 227 -0.53 -18.79 -11.56
N PRO A 228 0.17 -17.98 -12.38
CA PRO A 228 0.91 -16.85 -11.86
C PRO A 228 -0.06 -15.74 -11.42
N ILE A 229 0.43 -14.87 -10.56
CA ILE A 229 -0.27 -13.65 -10.15
C ILE A 229 0.63 -12.46 -10.37
N LEU A 230 0.05 -11.27 -10.37
CA LEU A 230 0.77 -10.03 -10.21
C LEU A 230 0.52 -9.50 -8.79
N ALA A 231 1.57 -9.06 -8.12
CA ALA A 231 1.46 -8.50 -6.79
C ALA A 231 2.33 -7.26 -6.61
N ARG A 232 1.86 -6.36 -5.74
CA ARG A 232 2.61 -5.22 -5.20
C ARG A 232 2.40 -5.17 -3.69
N ALA A 233 3.40 -4.72 -2.95
CA ALA A 233 3.23 -4.41 -1.52
C ALA A 233 4.01 -3.15 -1.14
N ALA A 234 3.36 -2.26 -0.40
CA ALA A 234 3.95 -1.04 0.13
C ALA A 234 3.64 -0.89 1.62
N CYS A 235 4.39 -0.04 2.31
CA CYS A 235 4.18 0.28 3.71
C CYS A 235 4.33 1.77 3.97
N ILE A 236 3.34 2.32 4.66
CA ILE A 236 3.29 3.71 5.12
C ILE A 236 3.62 3.71 6.61
N THR A 237 4.68 4.44 7.03
CA THR A 237 5.12 4.49 8.44
C THR A 237 4.87 5.84 9.09
N GLU A 238 4.38 5.83 10.33
CA GLU A 238 4.14 7.01 11.18
C GLU A 238 5.07 6.98 12.41
N VAL A 239 5.83 8.07 12.61
CA VAL A 239 6.87 8.22 13.66
C VAL A 239 6.34 8.93 14.90
#